data_AF-A0A7X1U8C7-F1
#
_entry.id   AF-A0A7X1U8C7-F1
#
_cell.length_a   1.000
_cell.length_b   1.000
_cell.length_c   1.000
_cell.angle_alpha   90.00
_cell.angle_beta   90.00
_cell.angle_gamma   90.00
#
_symmetry.space_group_name_H-M   'P 1'
#
loop_
_entity.id
_entity.type
_entity.pdbx_description
1 polymer ?
#
loop_
_entity_poly.entity_id
_entity_poly.type
_entity_poly.pdbx_seq_one_letter_code
_entity_poly.pdbx_strand_id
1 'polypeptide(L)'
;SFKREAVDQVLAGTPLRHVAETLGIAESLLGKWKRQYEQQGDDAFPGNGKQRGESAELRRLRQQLAQVTMERDVLKKALAIFSQPTK
;
A
#
# COMPACT_ATOMS: atom_id res chain seq x y z
N SER A 1 -1.87 -14.10 -0.61
CA SER A 1 -2.46 -13.88 -1.95
C SER A 1 -1.75 -14.83 -2.88
N PHE A 2 -2.46 -15.46 -3.83
CA PHE A 2 -1.91 -16.55 -4.64
C PHE A 2 -0.51 -16.26 -5.22
N LYS A 3 -0.31 -15.06 -5.79
CA LYS A 3 0.99 -14.64 -6.34
C LYS A 3 2.09 -14.49 -5.28
N ARG A 4 1.75 -14.02 -4.08
CA ARG A 4 2.69 -13.86 -2.96
C ARG A 4 3.13 -15.22 -2.44
N GLU A 5 2.20 -16.12 -2.17
CA GLU A 5 2.51 -17.47 -1.69
C GLU A 5 3.42 -18.23 -2.67
N ALA A 6 3.17 -18.09 -3.97
CA ALA A 6 4.04 -18.64 -5.00
C ALA A 6 5.47 -18.08 -4.95
N VAL A 7 5.62 -16.78 -4.72
CA VAL A 7 6.95 -16.14 -4.60
C VAL A 7 7.63 -16.53 -3.27
N ASP A 8 6.89 -16.59 -2.17
CA ASP A 8 7.41 -16.96 -0.85
C ASP A 8 8.01 -18.37 -0.86
N GLN A 9 7.37 -19.33 -1.55
CA GLN A 9 7.92 -20.68 -1.72
C GLN A 9 9.27 -20.67 -2.46
N VAL A 10 9.41 -19.84 -3.49
CA VAL A 10 10.66 -19.68 -4.23
C VAL A 10 11.73 -19.01 -3.36
N LEU A 11 11.36 -18.01 -2.56
CA LEU A 11 12.29 -17.34 -1.63
C LEU A 11 12.71 -18.24 -0.46
N ALA A 12 11.85 -19.17 -0.04
CA ALA A 12 12.16 -20.20 0.95
C ALA A 12 13.13 -21.29 0.42
N GLY A 13 13.57 -21.19 -0.85
CA GLY A 13 14.56 -22.07 -1.45
C GLY A 13 13.99 -23.13 -2.39
N THR A 14 12.67 -23.14 -2.63
CA THR A 14 12.07 -24.07 -3.58
C THR A 14 12.45 -23.67 -5.02
N PRO A 15 12.92 -24.60 -5.87
CA PRO A 15 13.26 -24.28 -7.26
C PRO A 15 12.09 -23.67 -8.00
N LEU A 16 12.36 -22.59 -8.75
CA LEU A 16 11.34 -21.83 -9.47
C LEU A 16 10.55 -22.69 -10.45
N ARG A 17 11.25 -23.58 -11.18
CA ARG A 17 10.64 -24.60 -12.04
C ARG A 17 9.64 -25.50 -11.30
N HIS A 18 9.99 -25.99 -10.11
CA HIS A 18 9.13 -26.88 -9.34
C HIS A 18 7.85 -26.19 -8.92
N VAL A 19 7.95 -24.97 -8.38
CA VAL A 19 6.79 -24.16 -8.00
C VAL A 19 5.91 -23.85 -9.22
N ALA A 20 6.52 -23.53 -10.37
CA ALA A 20 5.78 -23.26 -11.61
C ALA A 20 5.01 -24.48 -12.11
N GLU A 21 5.63 -25.67 -12.08
CA GLU A 21 5.00 -26.95 -12.44
C GLU A 21 3.84 -27.30 -11.48
N THR A 22 4.04 -27.16 -10.16
CA THR A 22 2.99 -27.41 -9.16
C THR A 22 1.79 -26.49 -9.32
N LEU A 23 2.03 -25.23 -9.69
CA LEU A 23 0.97 -24.24 -9.89
C LEU A 23 0.37 -24.27 -11.31
N GLY A 24 0.92 -25.10 -12.21
CA GLY A 24 0.47 -25.18 -13.61
C GLY A 24 0.67 -23.88 -14.40
N ILE A 25 1.69 -23.08 -14.06
CA ILE A 25 1.99 -21.80 -14.71
C ILE A 25 3.35 -21.85 -15.42
N ALA A 26 3.56 -20.94 -16.37
CA ALA A 26 4.85 -20.80 -17.03
C ALA A 26 5.93 -20.33 -16.03
N GLU A 27 7.10 -20.97 -16.06
CA GLU A 27 8.26 -20.60 -15.22
C GLU A 27 8.65 -19.12 -15.39
N SER A 28 8.58 -18.61 -16.63
CA SER A 28 8.85 -17.21 -16.94
C SER A 28 7.88 -16.22 -16.27
N LEU A 29 6.63 -16.62 -16.03
CA LEU A 29 5.63 -15.81 -15.34
C LEU A 29 5.96 -15.74 -13.84
N LEU A 30 6.31 -16.87 -13.23
CA LEU A 30 6.73 -16.92 -11.83
C LEU A 30 8.04 -16.12 -11.61
N GLY A 31 8.97 -16.18 -12.57
CA GLY A 31 10.17 -15.35 -12.58
C GLY A 31 9.87 -13.84 -12.61
N LYS A 32 8.85 -13.42 -13.38
CA LYS A 32 8.39 -12.02 -13.36
C LYS A 32 7.82 -11.63 -11.99
N TRP A 33 7.03 -12.50 -11.37
CA TRP A 33 6.46 -12.24 -10.04
C TRP A 33 7.54 -12.12 -8.97
N LYS A 34 8.57 -12.98 -9.01
CA LYS A 34 9.72 -12.88 -8.11
C LYS A 34 10.42 -11.52 -8.24
N ARG A 35 10.74 -11.10 -9.47
CA ARG A 35 11.37 -9.78 -9.71
C ARG A 35 10.50 -8.61 -9.26
N GLN A 36 9.19 -8.71 -9.49
CA GLN A 36 8.22 -7.70 -9.05
C GLN A 36 8.20 -7.59 -7.51
N TYR A 37 8.28 -8.73 -6.81
CA TYR A 37 8.40 -8.79 -5.36
C TYR A 37 9.73 -8.22 -4.84
N GLU A 38 10.86 -8.56 -5.46
CA GLU A 38 12.17 -8.01 -5.08
C GLU A 38 12.22 -6.47 -5.22
N GLN A 39 11.50 -5.89 -6.19
CA GLN A 39 11.48 -4.45 -6.41
C GLN A 39 10.50 -3.68 -5.52
N GLN A 40 9.35 -4.28 -5.22
CA GLN A 40 8.24 -3.56 -4.58
C GLN A 40 7.81 -4.15 -3.24
N GLY A 41 8.45 -5.25 -2.80
CA GLY A 41 8.16 -5.96 -1.57
C GLY A 41 6.67 -6.25 -1.42
N ASP A 42 6.10 -5.77 -0.33
CA ASP A 42 4.72 -6.08 0.02
C ASP A 42 3.67 -5.50 -0.94
N ASP A 43 4.03 -4.43 -1.66
CA ASP A 43 3.20 -3.75 -2.65
C ASP A 43 3.33 -4.38 -4.06
N ALA A 44 3.99 -5.53 -4.18
CA ALA A 44 4.12 -6.25 -5.44
C ALA A 44 2.78 -6.74 -6.00
N PHE A 45 1.86 -7.18 -5.14
CA PHE A 45 0.58 -7.77 -5.56
C PHE A 45 -0.62 -7.11 -4.89
N PRO A 46 -0.88 -5.82 -5.18
CA PRO A 46 -2.14 -5.21 -4.80
C PRO A 46 -3.23 -5.92 -5.63
N GLY A 47 -4.19 -6.57 -4.98
CA GLY A 47 -5.26 -7.29 -5.68
C GLY A 47 -6.03 -6.40 -6.68
N ASN A 48 -6.91 -7.01 -7.47
CA ASN A 48 -7.77 -6.28 -8.42
C ASN A 48 -8.46 -5.10 -7.70
N GLY A 49 -8.12 -3.87 -8.09
CA GLY A 49 -8.69 -2.64 -7.51
C GLY A 49 -7.75 -1.76 -6.69
N LYS A 50 -6.49 -2.14 -6.43
CA LYS A 50 -5.48 -1.21 -5.87
C LYS A 50 -4.47 -0.84 -6.94
N GLN A 51 -4.72 0.26 -7.67
CA GLN A 51 -3.67 0.89 -8.48
C GLN A 51 -2.60 1.44 -7.52
N ARG A 52 -1.34 1.05 -7.76
CA ARG A 52 -0.19 1.40 -6.92
C ARG A 52 -0.04 2.90 -6.66
N GLY A 53 -0.33 3.73 -7.67
CA GLY A 53 -0.28 5.18 -7.56
C GLY A 53 -1.39 5.74 -6.69
N GLU A 54 -2.62 5.28 -6.91
CA GLU A 54 -3.81 5.76 -6.20
C GLU A 54 -3.66 5.57 -4.69
N SER A 55 -3.13 4.43 -4.23
CA SER A 55 -3.01 4.20 -2.79
C SER A 55 -2.00 5.11 -2.10
N ALA A 56 -0.91 5.52 -2.78
CA ALA A 56 0.10 6.40 -2.20
C ALA A 56 -0.39 7.85 -2.19
N GLU A 57 -0.97 8.30 -3.30
CA GLU A 57 -1.54 9.63 -3.43
C GLU A 57 -2.75 9.82 -2.51
N LEU A 58 -3.65 8.84 -2.41
CA LEU A 58 -4.75 8.85 -1.45
C LEU A 58 -4.26 8.93 0.00
N ARG A 59 -3.17 8.23 0.36
CA ARG A 59 -2.59 8.34 1.71
C ARG A 59 -2.07 9.76 1.97
N ARG A 60 -1.34 10.34 1.01
CA ARG A 60 -0.83 11.71 1.10
C ARG A 60 -1.98 12.71 1.22
N LEU A 61 -3.01 12.60 0.39
CA LEU A 61 -4.18 13.47 0.42
C LEU A 61 -4.95 13.36 1.74
N ARG A 62 -5.12 12.14 2.28
CA ARG A 62 -5.76 11.94 3.59
C ARG A 62 -4.95 12.57 4.72
N GLN A 63 -3.63 12.48 4.70
CA GLN A 63 -2.76 13.14 5.69
C GLN A 63 -2.86 14.67 5.61
N GLN A 64 -2.81 15.23 4.40
CA GLN A 64 -2.99 16.67 4.19
C GLN A 64 -4.36 17.13 4.67
N LEU A 65 -5.42 16.39 4.33
CA LEU A 65 -6.79 16.72 4.75
C LEU A 65 -6.93 16.68 6.28
N ALA A 66 -6.33 15.70 6.96
CA ALA A 66 -6.33 15.62 8.41
C ALA A 66 -5.59 16.82 9.05
N GLN A 67 -4.42 17.18 8.50
CA GLN A 67 -3.64 18.31 8.97
C GLN A 67 -4.41 19.63 8.85
N VAL A 68 -4.93 19.96 7.65
CA VAL A 68 -5.66 21.22 7.45
C VAL A 68 -6.96 21.26 8.24
N THR A 69 -7.62 20.11 8.47
CA THR A 69 -8.80 20.02 9.32
C THR A 69 -8.46 20.34 10.77
N MET A 70 -7.35 19.79 11.28
CA MET A 70 -6.86 20.08 12.62
C MET A 70 -6.50 21.56 12.78
N GLU A 71 -5.75 22.14 11.84
CA GLU A 71 -5.37 23.56 11.84
C GLU A 71 -6.62 24.46 11.89
N ARG A 72 -7.61 24.18 11.02
CA ARG A 72 -8.89 24.89 11.01
C ARG A 72 -9.60 24.79 12.36
N ASP A 73 -9.64 23.61 12.95
CA ASP A 73 -10.37 23.39 14.21
C ASP A 73 -9.67 24.08 15.40
N VAL A 74 -8.34 24.13 15.41
CA VAL A 74 -7.57 24.93 16.37
C VAL A 74 -7.89 26.41 16.23
N LEU A 75 -7.88 26.94 14.99
CA LEU A 75 -8.20 28.34 14.73
C LEU A 75 -9.63 28.68 15.15
N LYS A 76 -10.60 27.81 14.86
CA LYS A 76 -12.00 27.99 15.31
C LYS A 76 -12.11 28.04 16.83
N LYS A 77 -11.41 27.14 17.55
CA LYS A 77 -11.38 27.13 19.02
C LYS A 77 -10.76 28.42 19.57
N ALA A 78 -9.66 28.89 18.99
CA ALA A 78 -9.02 30.13 19.38
C ALA A 78 -9.97 31.33 19.20
N LEU A 79 -10.59 31.46 18.01
CA LEU A 79 -11.56 32.52 17.73
C LEU A 79 -12.74 32.50 18.70
N ALA A 80 -13.25 31.31 19.05
CA ALA A 80 -14.33 31.18 20.02
C ALA A 80 -13.93 31.69 21.41
N ILE A 81 -12.69 31.45 21.84
CA ILE A 81 -12.16 32.00 23.11
C ILE A 81 -12.06 33.53 23.04
N PHE A 82 -11.49 34.07 21.95
CA PHE A 82 -11.30 35.52 21.80
C PHE A 82 -12.59 36.30 21.54
N SER A 83 -13.63 35.64 21.03
CA SER A 83 -14.93 36.26 20.72
C SER A 83 -15.93 36.20 21.86
N GLN A 84 -15.61 35.52 22.98
CA GLN A 84 -16.44 35.58 24.17
C GLN A 84 -16.22 36.93 24.88
N PRO A 85 -17.27 37.75 25.07
CA PRO A 85 -17.14 38.99 25.82
C PRO A 85 -16.83 38.66 27.28
N THR A 86 -15.70 39.16 27.77
CA THR A 86 -15.41 39.24 29.22
C THR A 86 -16.51 40.08 29.87
N LYS A 87 -17.33 39.45 30.71
CA LYS A 87 -18.25 40.14 31.64
C LYS A 87 -17.48 40.76 32.79
#